data_AF-A0A519RF31-F1
#
_entry.id   AF-A0A519RF31-F1
#
_cell.length_a   1.000
_cell.length_b   1.000
_cell.length_c   1.000
_cell.angle_alpha   90.00
_cell.angle_beta   90.00
_cell.angle_gamma   90.00
#
_symmetry.space_group_name_H-M   'P 1'
#
loop_
_entity.id
_entity.type
_entity.pdbx_description
1 polymer ?
#
loop_
_entity_poly.entity_id
_entity_poly.type
_entity_poly.pdbx_seq_one_letter_code
_entity_poly.pdbx_strand_id
1 'polypeptide(L)' 'MQGRIKAALLALEAQHNIRILYACESGSRAWGFPSPDSDYDVCFLYVHPPDWYLRLDEGSDTLNFPVDEE' A
#
# COMPACT_ATOMS: atom_id res chain seq x y z
N MET A 1 -13.89 -2.97 -7.95
CA MET A 1 -12.82 -3.00 -6.94
C MET A 1 -11.67 -2.03 -7.25
N GLN A 2 -11.07 -2.07 -8.44
CA GLN A 2 -9.92 -1.24 -8.83
C GLN A 2 -10.06 0.27 -8.50
N GLY A 3 -11.25 0.86 -8.69
CA GLY A 3 -11.50 2.26 -8.32
C GLY A 3 -11.42 2.54 -6.81
N ARG A 4 -11.89 1.62 -5.97
CA ARG A 4 -11.76 1.70 -4.50
C ARG A 4 -10.30 1.58 -4.08
N ILE A 5 -9.57 0.63 -4.66
CA ILE A 5 -8.12 0.46 -4.41
C ILE A 5 -7.37 1.74 -4.77
N LYS A 6 -7.61 2.31 -5.95
CA LYS A 6 -6.95 3.55 -6.37
C LYS A 6 -7.25 4.72 -5.43
N ALA A 7 -8.49 4.86 -4.98
CA ALA A 7 -8.87 5.90 -4.02
C ALA A 7 -8.16 5.69 -2.66
N ALA A 8 -8.07 4.45 -2.18
CA ALA A 8 -7.35 4.11 -0.96
C ALA A 8 -5.85 4.44 -1.07
N LEU A 9 -5.20 4.07 -2.17
CA LEU A 9 -3.79 4.38 -2.41
C LEU A 9 -3.53 5.91 -2.44
N LEU A 10 -4.42 6.68 -3.07
CA LEU A 10 -4.33 8.15 -3.06
C LEU A 10 -4.50 8.74 -1.64
N ALA A 11 -5.40 8.17 -0.85
CA ALA A 11 -5.56 8.56 0.55
C ALA A 11 -4.31 8.24 1.38
N LEU A 12 -3.68 7.07 1.15
CA LEU A 12 -2.44 6.66 1.80
C LEU A 12 -1.27 7.60 1.43
N GLU A 13 -1.12 7.97 0.16
CA GLU A 13 -0.12 8.96 -0.27
C GLU A 13 -0.24 10.26 0.51
N ALA A 14 -1.46 10.80 0.62
CA ALA A 14 -1.74 12.04 1.34
C ALA A 14 -1.53 11.90 2.86
N GLN A 15 -2.05 10.82 3.46
CA GLN A 15 -2.01 10.59 4.91
C GLN A 15 -0.58 10.38 5.43
N HIS A 16 0.24 9.64 4.68
CA HIS A 16 1.61 9.30 5.10
C HIS A 16 2.66 10.23 4.49
N ASN A 17 2.25 11.18 3.66
CA ASN A 17 3.14 12.07 2.92
C ASN A 17 4.22 11.28 2.16
N ILE A 18 3.74 10.31 1.38
CA ILE A 18 4.56 9.44 0.52
C ILE A 18 4.09 9.54 -0.92
N ARG A 19 4.94 9.10 -1.83
CA ARG A 19 4.56 8.85 -3.22
C ARG A 19 4.63 7.37 -3.51
N ILE A 20 3.53 6.78 -3.94
CA ILE A 20 3.44 5.40 -4.39
C ILE A 20 3.89 5.34 -5.86
N LEU A 21 4.93 4.56 -6.12
CA LEU A 21 5.53 4.41 -7.44
C LEU A 21 4.92 3.24 -8.21
N TYR A 22 4.48 2.22 -7.50
CA TYR A 22 3.93 1.00 -8.07
C TYR A 22 2.98 0.34 -7.06
N ALA A 23 1.93 -0.29 -7.56
CA ALA A 23 1.03 -1.12 -6.77
C ALA A 23 0.57 -2.31 -7.62
N CYS A 24 0.46 -3.48 -7.00
CA CYS A 24 -0.11 -4.66 -7.62
C CYS A 24 -0.94 -5.46 -6.63
N GLU A 25 -1.86 -6.27 -7.17
CA GLU A 25 -2.52 -7.28 -6.36
C GLU A 25 -1.48 -8.29 -5.84
N SER A 26 -1.66 -8.71 -4.60
CA SER A 26 -0.94 -9.81 -3.96
C SER A 26 -1.95 -10.85 -3.47
N GLY A 27 -1.52 -11.82 -2.67
CA GLY A 27 -2.44 -12.82 -2.11
C GLY A 27 -2.99 -13.84 -3.12
N SER A 28 -4.11 -14.47 -2.78
CA SER A 28 -4.69 -15.60 -3.52
C SER A 28 -4.96 -15.29 -5.00
N ARG A 29 -5.34 -14.04 -5.31
CA ARG A 29 -5.54 -13.52 -6.66
C ARG A 29 -4.25 -13.48 -7.46
N ALA A 30 -3.14 -13.06 -6.86
CA ALA A 30 -1.83 -13.07 -7.51
C ALA A 30 -1.26 -14.49 -7.70
N TRP A 31 -1.60 -15.43 -6.81
CA TRP A 31 -1.19 -16.84 -6.92
C TRP A 31 -2.06 -17.68 -7.87
N GLY A 32 -3.15 -17.13 -8.41
CA GLY A 32 -4.03 -17.84 -9.34
C GLY A 32 -5.02 -18.80 -8.68
N PHE A 33 -5.24 -18.68 -7.37
CA PHE A 33 -6.25 -19.42 -6.62
C PHE A 33 -7.33 -18.51 -5.99
N PRO A 34 -7.92 -17.55 -6.72
CA PRO A 34 -8.98 -16.73 -6.16
C PRO A 34 -10.27 -17.53 -5.98
N SER A 35 -10.88 -17.43 -4.82
CA SER A 35 -12.29 -17.73 -4.58
C SER A 35 -13.16 -16.48 -4.83
N PRO A 36 -14.49 -16.63 -5.00
CA PRO A 36 -15.40 -15.49 -5.07
C PRO A 36 -15.30 -14.57 -3.85
N ASP A 37 -15.01 -15.15 -2.68
CA ASP A 37 -14.86 -14.46 -1.39
C ASP A 37 -13.42 -14.01 -1.12
N SER A 38 -12.51 -14.14 -2.09
CA SER A 38 -11.14 -13.66 -1.92
C SER A 38 -11.10 -12.14 -1.81
N ASP A 39 -10.42 -11.70 -0.76
CA ASP A 39 -9.99 -10.34 -0.52
C ASP A 39 -9.08 -9.81 -1.63
N TYR A 40 -8.77 -8.53 -1.53
CA TYR A 40 -7.89 -7.82 -2.45
C TYR A 40 -6.68 -7.31 -1.68
N ASP A 41 -5.71 -8.20 -1.46
CA ASP A 41 -4.40 -7.83 -0.96
C ASP A 41 -3.67 -6.97 -1.99
N VAL A 42 -3.06 -5.86 -1.56
CA VAL A 42 -2.32 -4.95 -2.42
C VAL A 42 -0.95 -4.68 -1.82
N CYS A 43 0.09 -5.02 -2.57
CA CYS A 43 1.46 -4.62 -2.27
C CYS A 43 1.83 -3.38 -3.08
N PHE A 44 2.57 -2.45 -2.48
CA PHE A 44 2.99 -1.24 -3.16
C PHE A 44 4.42 -0.84 -2.80
N LEU A 45 5.08 -0.15 -3.73
CA LEU A 45 6.38 0.46 -3.54
C LEU A 45 6.19 1.97 -3.43
N TYR A 46 6.85 2.60 -2.47
CA TYR A 46 6.72 4.02 -2.22
C TYR A 46 8.06 4.67 -1.89
N VAL A 47 8.06 6.00 -1.94
CA VAL A 47 9.17 6.85 -1.52
C VAL A 47 8.66 7.99 -0.66
N HIS A 48 9.49 8.44 0.28
CA HIS A 48 9.25 9.66 1.05
C HIS A 48 9.76 10.90 0.30
N PRO A 49 9.36 12.12 0.71
CA PRO A 49 10.05 13.34 0.28
C PRO A 49 11.51 13.37 0.76
N PRO A 50 12.41 14.12 0.08
CA PRO A 50 13.84 14.18 0.42
C PRO A 50 14.12 14.49 1.90
N ASP A 51 13.36 15.41 2.49
CA ASP A 51 13.49 15.83 3.90
C ASP A 51 13.24 14.70 4.91
N TRP A 52 12.63 13.59 4.49
CA TRP A 52 12.52 12.40 5.31
C TRP A 52 13.85 11.67 5.45
N TYR A 53 14.60 11.55 4.35
CA TYR A 53 15.90 10.90 4.31
C TYR A 53 17.03 11.78 4.86
N LEU A 54 16.87 13.10 4.78
CA LEU A 54 17.86 14.07 5.26
C LEU A 54 17.67 14.37 6.75
N ARG A 55 17.64 13.33 7.58
CA ARG A 55 17.53 13.40 9.05
C ARG A 55 18.67 12.62 9.69
N LEU A 56 18.98 12.94 10.95
CA LEU A 56 20.04 12.26 11.70
C LEU A 56 19.56 10.92 12.27
N ASP A 57 18.26 10.83 12.56
CA ASP A 57 17.55 9.66 13.03
C ASP A 57 16.84 8.94 11.88
N GLU A 58 16.84 7.61 11.93
CA GLU A 58 16.06 6.80 11.00
C GLU A 58 14.58 6.80 11.39
N GLY A 59 13.71 7.17 10.44
CA GLY A 59 12.27 7.05 10.59
C GLY A 59 11.77 5.62 10.33
N SER A 60 10.58 5.28 10.82
CA SER A 60 9.93 4.03 10.46
C SER A 60 9.60 4.01 8.96
N ASP A 61 10.14 3.02 8.25
CA ASP A 61 10.07 2.84 6.80
C ASP A 61 9.10 1.73 6.39
N THR A 62 8.29 1.23 7.34
CA THR A 62 7.35 0.14 7.13
C THR A 62 5.94 0.62 7.39
N LEU A 63 5.09 0.57 6.37
CA LEU A 63 3.67 0.86 6.46
C LEU A 63 2.88 -0.44 6.31
N ASN A 64 2.44 -0.98 7.45
CA ASN A 64 1.52 -2.11 7.50
C ASN A 64 0.15 -1.62 7.96
N PHE A 65 -0.85 -1.88 7.13
CA PHE A 65 -2.24 -1.61 7.46
C PHE A 65 -2.89 -2.92 7.90
N PRO A 66 -3.76 -2.90 8.91
CA PRO A 66 -4.57 -4.07 9.22
C PRO A 66 -5.34 -4.47 7.95
N VAL A 67 -5.29 -5.76 7.62
CA VAL A 67 -6.22 -6.34 6.66
C VAL A 67 -7.59 -6.17 7.29
N ASP A 68 -8.51 -5.47 6.63
CA ASP A 68 -9.88 -5.31 7.15
C ASP A 68 -10.42 -6.70 7.53
N GLU A 69 -10.67 -6.92 8.83
CA GLU A 69 -11.54 -7.99 9.29
C GLU A 69 -12.96 -7.54 8.95
N GLU A 70 -13.46 -7.92 7.77
CA GLU A 70 -14.91 -8.04 7.60
C GLU A 70 -15.39 -9.39 8.16
#